data_AF-A0A381QPJ6-F1
#
_entry.id   AF-A0A381QPJ6-F1
#
_cell.length_a   1.000
_cell.length_b   1.000
_cell.length_c   1.000
_cell.angle_alpha   90.00
_cell.angle_beta   90.00
_cell.angle_gamma   90.00
#
_symmetry.space_group_name_H-M   'P 1'
#
loop_
_entity.id
_entity.type
_entity.pdbx_description
1 polymer ?
#
loop_
_entity_poly.entity_id
_entity_poly.type
_entity_poly.pdbx_seq_one_letter_code
_entity_poly.pdbx_strand_id
1 'polypeptide(L)'
;MPARISWLFLSGAAVFYPQLSGSNALKVGWRDHFKLPSFNAGWCEATVAGALKIKLCGPIWRDGRLAQNVWLGRQGDREGATVKDIQLVNSLALTSSLIGSGFTMVMLCYSGFLPFFS
;
A
#
# COMPACT_ATOMS: atom_id res chain seq x y z
N MET A 1 12.65 3.52 -7.52
CA MET A 1 11.94 3.30 -8.80
C MET A 1 10.74 2.34 -8.66
N PRO A 2 10.79 1.18 -7.95
CA PRO A 2 9.65 0.23 -7.91
C PRO A 2 8.45 0.70 -7.05
N ALA A 3 8.68 1.48 -6.00
CA ALA A 3 7.66 1.81 -4.99
C ALA A 3 6.48 2.66 -5.49
N ARG A 4 6.60 3.35 -6.64
CA ARG A 4 5.49 4.13 -7.21
C ARG A 4 4.45 3.23 -7.87
N ILE A 5 4.89 2.07 -8.36
CA ILE A 5 4.03 1.11 -9.06
C ILE A 5 3.23 0.27 -8.06
N SER A 6 3.79 -0.02 -6.87
CA SER A 6 3.08 -0.73 -5.81
C SER A 6 1.82 0.02 -5.36
N TRP A 7 1.84 1.36 -5.33
CA TRP A 7 0.65 2.18 -5.07
C TRP A 7 -0.50 1.91 -6.04
N LEU A 8 -0.21 1.77 -7.34
CA LEU A 8 -1.24 1.47 -8.35
C LEU A 8 -1.81 0.07 -8.18
N PHE A 9 -0.93 -0.94 -8.01
CA PHE A 9 -1.37 -2.31 -7.82
C PHE A 9 -2.16 -2.50 -6.52
N LEU A 10 -1.73 -1.88 -5.42
CA LEU A 10 -2.46 -1.90 -4.15
C LEU A 10 -3.82 -1.20 -4.27
N SER A 11 -3.87 -0.04 -4.93
CA SER A 11 -5.12 0.70 -5.12
C SER A 11 -6.11 -0.06 -6.00
N GLY A 12 -5.62 -0.73 -7.05
CA GLY A 12 -6.43 -1.60 -7.92
C GLY A 12 -6.89 -2.86 -7.18
N ALA A 13 -6.00 -3.52 -6.43
CA ALA A 13 -6.35 -4.70 -5.65
C ALA A 13 -7.41 -4.40 -4.58
N ALA A 14 -7.38 -3.20 -3.99
CA ALA A 14 -8.35 -2.80 -2.97
C ALA A 14 -9.80 -2.72 -3.49
N VAL A 15 -10.02 -2.65 -4.81
CA VAL A 15 -11.36 -2.67 -5.42
C VAL A 15 -12.05 -4.03 -5.22
N PHE A 16 -11.28 -5.12 -5.07
CA PHE A 16 -11.83 -6.46 -4.86
C PHE A 16 -12.29 -6.73 -3.42
N TYR A 17 -12.08 -5.77 -2.50
CA TYR A 17 -12.43 -5.93 -1.09
C TYR A 17 -13.51 -4.92 -0.71
N PRO A 18 -14.73 -5.36 -0.32
CA PRO A 18 -15.81 -4.43 0.03
C PRO A 18 -15.53 -3.64 1.31
N GLN A 19 -14.62 -4.11 2.18
CA GLN A 19 -14.19 -3.40 3.38
C GLN A 19 -13.15 -2.31 3.11
N LEU A 20 -12.54 -2.29 1.92
CA LEU A 20 -11.51 -1.34 1.54
C LEU A 20 -12.05 -0.28 0.57
N SER A 21 -11.29 0.80 0.39
CA SER A 21 -11.59 1.85 -0.56
C SER A 21 -10.42 2.08 -1.50
N GLY A 22 -10.47 1.49 -2.69
CA GLY A 22 -9.46 1.69 -3.73
C GLY A 22 -9.30 3.16 -4.15
N SER A 23 -10.40 3.92 -4.20
CA SER A 23 -10.37 5.35 -4.54
C SER A 23 -9.65 6.20 -3.47
N ASN A 24 -9.84 5.88 -2.19
CA ASN A 24 -9.09 6.54 -1.11
C ASN A 24 -7.64 6.04 -1.05
N ALA A 25 -7.38 4.75 -1.30
CA ALA A 25 -6.03 4.20 -1.42
C ALA A 25 -5.21 4.97 -2.46
N LEU A 26 -5.81 5.20 -3.63
CA LEU A 26 -5.19 5.96 -4.71
C LEU A 26 -4.92 7.41 -4.29
N LYS A 27 -5.93 8.12 -3.78
CA LYS A 27 -5.82 9.54 -3.42
C LYS A 27 -4.85 9.78 -2.26
N VAL A 28 -4.94 9.00 -1.19
CA VAL A 28 -4.09 9.16 -0.01
C VAL A 28 -2.68 8.70 -0.30
N GLY A 29 -2.48 7.59 -1.01
CA GLY A 29 -1.15 7.16 -1.47
C GLY A 29 -0.43 8.27 -2.22
N TRP A 30 -1.09 8.90 -3.20
CA TRP A 30 -0.52 10.04 -3.92
C TRP A 30 -0.27 11.27 -3.05
N ARG A 31 -1.22 11.63 -2.17
CA ARG A 31 -1.12 12.85 -1.35
C ARG A 31 -0.10 12.73 -0.22
N ASP A 32 0.07 11.55 0.36
CA ASP A 32 0.78 11.38 1.64
C ASP A 32 2.11 10.61 1.53
N HIS A 33 2.45 10.04 0.36
CA HIS A 33 3.67 9.23 0.20
C HIS A 33 4.98 9.91 0.62
N PHE A 34 5.06 11.24 0.49
CA PHE A 34 6.26 12.02 0.81
C PHE A 34 6.35 12.45 2.28
N LYS A 35 5.31 12.20 3.09
CA LYS A 35 5.29 12.63 4.49
C LYS A 35 6.20 11.79 5.39
N LEU A 36 6.55 10.57 4.97
CA LEU A 36 7.48 9.69 5.67
C LEU A 36 8.92 9.91 5.19
N PRO A 37 9.92 9.77 6.09
CA PRO A 37 11.33 9.85 5.70
C PRO A 37 11.74 8.76 4.72
N SER A 38 11.12 7.57 4.79
CA SER A 38 11.32 6.50 3.80
C SER A 38 10.41 6.72 2.60
N PHE A 39 10.98 7.24 1.51
CA PHE A 39 10.23 7.47 0.27
C PHE A 39 9.64 6.18 -0.31
N ASN A 40 10.35 5.05 -0.20
CA ASN A 40 9.88 3.77 -0.74
C ASN A 40 8.74 3.18 0.10
N ALA A 41 8.82 3.26 1.43
CA ALA A 41 7.77 2.75 2.31
C ALA A 41 6.54 3.67 2.33
N GLY A 42 6.75 4.98 2.17
CA GLY A 42 5.69 5.99 2.22
C GLY A 42 4.58 5.77 1.20
N TRP A 43 4.90 5.29 0.00
CA TRP A 43 3.88 4.90 -0.99
C TRP A 43 2.95 3.81 -0.45
N CYS A 44 3.51 2.70 0.04
CA CYS A 44 2.71 1.58 0.53
C CYS A 44 1.90 1.96 1.78
N GLU A 45 2.54 2.61 2.76
CA GLU A 45 1.91 2.97 4.03
C GLU A 45 0.77 3.99 3.83
N ALA A 46 0.98 5.01 2.99
CA ALA A 46 -0.06 5.99 2.67
C ALA A 46 -1.23 5.35 1.90
N THR A 47 -0.94 4.41 1.00
CA THR A 47 -1.96 3.67 0.26
C THR A 47 -2.82 2.82 1.19
N VAL A 48 -2.18 2.09 2.11
CA VAL A 48 -2.86 1.26 3.10
C VAL A 48 -3.71 2.09 4.06
N ALA A 49 -3.19 3.24 4.53
CA ALA A 49 -3.97 4.20 5.33
C ALA A 49 -5.25 4.63 4.60
N GLY A 50 -5.14 4.97 3.31
CA GLY A 50 -6.29 5.33 2.48
C GLY A 50 -7.25 4.17 2.21
N ALA A 51 -6.73 2.98 1.95
CA ALA A 51 -7.54 1.79 1.67
C ALA A 51 -8.42 1.41 2.86
N LEU A 52 -7.83 1.39 4.06
CA LEU A 52 -8.50 1.06 5.31
C LEU A 52 -9.30 2.22 5.91
N LYS A 53 -9.09 3.46 5.43
CA LYS A 53 -9.63 4.69 6.02
C LYS A 53 -9.25 4.82 7.49
N ILE A 54 -7.96 4.61 7.77
CA ILE A 54 -7.37 4.77 9.11
C ILE A 54 -6.21 5.76 9.06
N LYS A 55 -5.87 6.30 10.23
CA LYS A 55 -4.66 7.11 10.40
C LYS A 55 -3.50 6.23 10.84
N LEU A 56 -2.38 6.32 10.11
CA LEU A 56 -1.15 5.54 10.37
C LEU A 56 0.03 6.43 10.78
N CYS A 57 1.06 5.77 11.35
CA CYS A 57 2.30 6.31 11.91
C CYS A 57 2.10 7.10 13.21
N GLY A 58 1.33 8.17 13.21
CA GLY A 58 1.05 8.98 14.39
C GLY A 58 2.30 9.45 15.16
N PRO A 59 2.14 9.85 16.44
CA PRO A 59 3.27 10.18 17.30
C PRO A 59 3.99 8.90 17.75
N ILE A 60 5.19 8.68 17.20
CA ILE A 60 6.07 7.56 17.55
C ILE A 60 7.10 8.06 18.56
N TRP A 61 7.12 7.43 19.74
CA TRP A 61 8.12 7.69 20.78
C TRP A 61 9.20 6.61 20.75
N ARG A 62 10.47 7.02 20.74
CA ARG A 62 11.64 6.14 20.90
C ARG A 62 12.52 6.69 22.01
N ASP A 63 12.89 5.86 22.97
CA ASP A 63 13.74 6.24 24.11
C ASP A 63 13.27 7.51 24.84
N GLY A 64 11.95 7.65 25.02
CA GLY A 64 11.34 8.80 25.67
C GLY A 64 11.35 10.10 24.86
N ARG A 65 11.81 10.07 23.59
CA ARG A 65 11.78 11.22 22.68
C ARG A 65 10.77 11.00 21.55
N LEU A 66 10.11 12.07 21.13
CA LEU A 66 9.21 12.05 19.98
C LEU A 66 10.06 11.91 18.71
N ALA A 67 10.08 10.71 18.13
CA ALA A 67 10.88 10.39 16.96
C ALA A 67 10.19 10.84 15.65
N GLN A 68 8.86 10.72 15.59
CA GLN A 68 8.08 11.13 14.43
C GLN A 68 6.67 11.53 14.87
N ASN A 69 6.10 12.58 14.28
CA ASN A 69 4.73 13.00 14.53
C ASN A 69 4.02 13.32 13.21
N VAL A 70 3.81 12.28 12.41
CA VAL A 70 3.22 12.41 11.08
C VAL A 70 2.05 11.45 11.00
N TRP A 71 0.91 11.96 10.59
CA TRP A 71 -0.26 11.15 10.26
C TRP A 71 -0.40 10.98 8.76
N LEU A 72 -0.46 9.73 8.33
CA LEU A 72 -0.98 9.35 7.02
C LEU A 72 -2.49 9.12 7.11
N GLY A 73 -3.23 9.39 6.04
CA GLY A 73 -4.69 9.25 6.03
C GLY A 73 -5.41 10.59 6.16
N ARG A 74 -6.74 10.57 6.08
CA ARG A 74 -7.57 11.79 6.21
C ARG A 74 -7.73 12.15 7.68
N GLN A 75 -7.96 13.44 7.98
CA GLN A 75 -8.15 13.90 9.36
C GLN A 75 -9.29 13.18 10.10
N GLY A 76 -10.39 12.84 9.41
CA GLY A 76 -11.54 12.13 9.99
C GLY A 76 -11.43 10.59 9.96
N ASP A 77 -10.31 10.05 9.53
CA ASP A 77 -10.10 8.60 9.51
C ASP A 77 -9.82 8.08 10.93
N ARG A 78 -10.12 6.80 11.16
CA ARG A 78 -10.07 6.18 12.49
C ARG A 78 -8.62 5.98 12.97
N GLU A 79 -8.36 6.23 14.25
CA GLU A 79 -7.07 5.89 14.90
C GLU A 79 -7.06 4.46 15.44
N GLY A 80 -5.87 3.87 15.52
CA GLY A 80 -5.64 2.55 16.11
C GLY A 80 -5.99 1.40 15.16
N ALA A 81 -4.99 0.84 14.48
CA ALA A 81 -5.20 -0.36 13.66
C ALA A 81 -5.62 -1.56 14.53
N THR A 82 -6.53 -2.38 14.02
CA THR A 82 -7.02 -3.60 14.66
C THR A 82 -6.39 -4.84 14.02
N VAL A 83 -6.51 -5.98 14.67
CA VAL A 83 -6.05 -7.28 14.12
C VAL A 83 -6.73 -7.58 12.77
N LYS A 84 -8.01 -7.20 12.60
CA LYS A 84 -8.73 -7.36 11.33
C LYS A 84 -8.11 -6.53 10.21
N ASP A 85 -7.65 -5.33 10.51
CA ASP A 85 -6.99 -4.46 9.54
C ASP A 85 -5.68 -5.07 9.05
N ILE A 86 -4.91 -5.71 9.94
CA ILE A 86 -3.67 -6.43 9.59
C ILE A 86 -3.98 -7.59 8.62
N GLN A 87 -5.01 -8.38 8.91
CA GLN A 87 -5.42 -9.50 8.05
C GLN A 87 -5.90 -9.01 6.66
N LEU A 88 -6.65 -7.91 6.61
CA LEU A 88 -7.09 -7.30 5.37
C LEU A 88 -5.91 -6.79 4.54
N VAL A 89 -4.93 -6.14 5.18
CA VAL A 89 -3.73 -5.63 4.49
C VAL A 89 -2.84 -6.75 3.98
N ASN A 90 -2.69 -7.84 4.74
CA ASN A 90 -1.97 -9.02 4.26
C ASN A 90 -2.64 -9.64 3.03
N SER A 91 -3.97 -9.76 3.06
CA SER A 91 -4.75 -10.25 1.92
C SER A 91 -4.62 -9.33 0.71
N LEU A 92 -4.70 -8.02 0.93
CA LEU A 92 -4.49 -6.99 -0.10
C LEU A 92 -3.09 -7.10 -0.73
N ALA A 93 -2.06 -7.25 0.10
CA ALA A 93 -0.67 -7.37 -0.34
C ALA A 93 -0.48 -8.61 -1.22
N LEU A 94 -1.04 -9.77 -0.81
CA LEU A 94 -1.03 -11.00 -1.60
C LEU A 94 -1.72 -10.82 -2.95
N THR A 95 -2.95 -10.29 -2.97
CA THR A 95 -3.69 -10.04 -4.22
C THR A 95 -2.94 -9.08 -5.13
N SER A 96 -2.35 -8.01 -4.58
CA SER A 96 -1.55 -7.07 -5.37
C SER A 96 -0.31 -7.73 -5.99
N SER A 97 0.33 -8.64 -5.25
CA SER A 97 1.51 -9.38 -5.72
C SER A 97 1.13 -10.40 -6.80
N LEU A 98 -0.02 -11.05 -6.68
CA LEU A 98 -0.56 -11.95 -7.71
C LEU A 98 -0.88 -11.19 -9.00
N ILE A 99 -1.55 -10.03 -8.89
CA ILE A 99 -1.85 -9.17 -10.05
C ILE A 99 -0.54 -8.71 -10.72
N GLY A 100 0.43 -8.24 -9.93
CA GLY A 100 1.73 -7.80 -10.44
C GLY A 100 2.48 -8.92 -11.14
N SER A 101 2.55 -10.10 -10.52
CA SER A 101 3.24 -11.28 -11.07
C SER A 101 2.54 -11.79 -12.34
N GLY A 102 1.21 -11.84 -12.33
CA GLY A 102 0.41 -12.21 -13.51
C GLY A 102 0.60 -11.24 -14.66
N PHE A 103 0.60 -9.93 -14.39
CA PHE A 103 0.90 -8.91 -15.39
C PHE A 103 2.30 -9.09 -15.99
N THR A 104 3.31 -9.33 -15.17
CA THR A 104 4.67 -9.61 -15.66
C THR A 104 4.75 -10.89 -16.47
N MET A 105 4.06 -11.96 -16.05
CA MET A 105 4.02 -13.23 -16.78
C MET A 105 3.41 -13.06 -18.18
N VAL A 106 2.28 -12.35 -18.26
CA VAL A 106 1.61 -12.06 -19.54
C VAL A 106 2.52 -11.28 -20.48
N MET A 107 3.21 -10.25 -19.98
CA MET A 107 4.18 -9.49 -20.77
C MET A 107 5.33 -10.36 -21.28
N LEU A 108 5.84 -11.27 -20.45
CA LEU A 108 6.88 -12.21 -20.86
C LEU A 108 6.41 -13.15 -21.96
N CYS A 109 5.20 -13.71 -21.85
CA CYS A 109 4.61 -14.56 -22.88
C CYS A 109 4.47 -13.84 -24.24
N TYR A 110 4.09 -12.55 -24.24
CA TYR A 110 3.97 -11.78 -25.48
C TYR A 110 5.31 -11.29 -26.04
N SER A 111 6.37 -11.24 -25.24
CA SER A 111 7.71 -10.81 -25.67
C SER A 111 8.49 -11.87 -26.46
N GLY A 112 7.92 -13.05 -26.68
CA GLY A 112 8.60 -14.18 -27.35
C GLY A 112 9.68 -14.82 -26.48
N PHE A 113 9.66 -14.58 -25.17
CA PHE A 113 10.60 -15.17 -24.22
C PHE A 113 10.38 -16.69 -24.12
N LEU A 114 11.24 -17.47 -24.75
CA LEU A 114 11.30 -18.92 -24.57
C LEU A 114 11.90 -19.21 -23.19
N PRO A 115 11.18 -19.88 -22.27
CA PRO A 115 11.76 -20.26 -20.99
C PRO A 115 12.97 -21.17 -21.24
N PHE A 116 14.07 -20.94 -20.51
CA PHE A 116 15.34 -21.70 -20.57
C PHE A 116 15.22 -23.20 -20.22
N PHE A 117 14.01 -23.73 -20.07
CA PHE A 117 13.74 -25.15 -19.98
C PHE A 117 13.47 -25.70 -21.39
N SER A 118 14.51 -25.75 -22.22
CA SER A 118 14.55 -26.54 -23.45
C SER A 118 15.85 -27.32 -23.53
#